data_AF-A0A0C9ZP05-F1
#
_entry.id   AF-A0A0C9ZP05-F1
#
_cell.length_a   1.000
_cell.length_b   1.000
_cell.length_c   1.000
_cell.angle_alpha   90.00
_cell.angle_beta   90.00
_cell.angle_gamma   90.00
#
_symmetry.space_group_name_H-M   'P 1'
#
loop_
_entity.id
_entity.type
_entity.pdbx_description
1 polymer ?
#
loop_
_entity_poly.entity_id
_entity_poly.type
_entity_poly.pdbx_seq_one_letter_code
_entity_poly.pdbx_strand_id
1 'polypeptide(L)'
;MRQENYLIALFNKDMLDLRVPLPHTLKSLFYGDNGESSGKTLTRVLEWNLRFCLMEYLFDQRGRVRKVFLKNKNRAVLIEGLRRRFIFMGILNAIFAPFIVLYMIMYSFFRYFEEYHKNPSSIGGRRYTPYAQWKFREFNELSHLFTRRLNESYPLASMYIGQFPNEKMTIIMRFAAFIAGSFAAVLVLASVIDPDLVLHFEITPHRTVLFYLGVFGSILAALRAMIPEDNSVFDPELLMTEVIQYTHYMPDEWKGQLHSKRVHQEFGTLFAMKIFIFLQEIVSIVTTPFVLWFSLPPCAPAIIDFFHDFTVWVPGRGYVCSFAEFDFKRHGNVKVS
;
A
#
# COMPACT_ATOMS: atom_id res chain seq x y z
N MET A 1 -8.13 -20.19 6.33
CA MET A 1 -7.59 -19.49 7.50
C MET A 1 -6.30 -20.08 8.07
N ARG A 2 -6.00 -21.39 7.94
CA ARG A 2 -4.74 -21.94 8.49
C ARG A 2 -3.49 -21.27 7.92
N GLN A 3 -3.40 -21.15 6.59
CA GLN A 3 -2.25 -20.51 5.93
C GLN A 3 -2.20 -19.02 6.26
N GLU A 4 -3.35 -18.37 6.22
CA GLU A 4 -3.50 -16.94 6.48
C GLU A 4 -3.04 -16.59 7.91
N ASN A 5 -3.37 -17.41 8.90
CA ASN A 5 -2.93 -17.19 10.28
C ASN A 5 -1.40 -17.24 10.45
N TYR A 6 -0.71 -18.12 9.71
CA TYR A 6 0.76 -18.11 9.71
C TYR A 6 1.33 -16.86 9.04
N LEU A 7 0.74 -16.40 7.94
CA LEU A 7 1.15 -15.17 7.28
C LEU A 7 0.95 -13.95 8.19
N ILE A 8 -0.23 -13.83 8.82
CA ILE A 8 -0.52 -12.76 9.79
C ILE A 8 0.52 -12.76 10.90
N ALA A 9 0.84 -13.91 11.49
CA ALA A 9 1.84 -13.99 12.55
C ALA A 9 3.26 -13.60 12.09
N LEU A 10 3.65 -13.96 10.86
CA LEU A 10 4.95 -13.57 10.29
C LEU A 10 5.05 -12.06 10.07
N PHE A 11 3.99 -11.42 9.55
CA PHE A 11 3.93 -9.97 9.38
C PHE A 11 3.89 -9.24 10.72
N ASN A 12 3.12 -9.74 11.69
CA ASN A 12 3.01 -9.12 13.01
C ASN A 12 4.32 -9.17 13.80
N LYS A 13 5.09 -10.25 13.67
CA LYS A 13 6.43 -10.37 14.27
C LYS A 13 7.56 -9.74 13.46
N ASP A 14 7.26 -9.14 12.31
CA ASP A 14 8.24 -8.48 11.45
C ASP A 14 9.45 -9.37 11.08
N MET A 15 9.19 -10.68 10.91
CA MET A 15 10.23 -11.69 10.61
C MET A 15 10.77 -11.63 9.18
N LEU A 16 10.10 -10.88 8.31
CA LEU A 16 10.40 -10.78 6.88
C LEU A 16 11.10 -9.45 6.61
N ASP A 17 12.33 -9.51 6.11
CA ASP A 17 12.98 -8.33 5.55
C ASP A 17 12.49 -8.08 4.12
N LEU A 18 11.53 -7.16 4.00
CA LEU A 18 10.92 -6.77 2.72
C LEU A 18 11.61 -5.54 2.10
N ARG A 19 12.76 -5.12 2.64
CA ARG A 19 13.49 -3.97 2.12
C ARG A 19 14.17 -4.37 0.81
N VAL A 20 14.06 -3.51 -0.19
CA VAL A 20 14.84 -3.61 -1.43
C VAL A 20 16.31 -3.36 -1.08
N PRO A 21 17.21 -4.31 -1.39
CA PRO A 21 18.63 -4.20 -1.13
C PRO A 21 19.25 -3.24 -2.17
N LEU A 22 19.14 -1.94 -1.90
CA LEU A 22 19.69 -0.89 -2.75
C LEU A 22 21.09 -0.48 -2.28
N PRO A 23 22.01 -0.12 -3.20
CA PRO A 23 23.27 0.52 -2.84
C PRO A 23 23.06 1.74 -1.94
N HIS A 24 23.99 2.01 -1.02
CA HIS A 24 23.85 3.11 -0.04
C HIS A 24 23.54 4.48 -0.67
N THR A 25 24.03 4.74 -1.89
CA THR A 25 23.75 5.97 -2.65
C THR A 25 22.30 6.10 -3.11
N LEU A 26 21.66 4.99 -3.47
CA LEU A 26 20.24 4.95 -3.86
C LEU A 26 19.30 4.80 -2.65
N LYS A 27 19.82 4.33 -1.51
CA LYS A 27 19.05 4.15 -0.27
C LYS A 27 18.47 5.46 0.24
N SER A 28 19.23 6.56 0.19
CA SER A 28 18.75 7.90 0.58
C SER A 28 17.65 8.43 -0.34
N LEU A 29 17.70 8.08 -1.63
CA LEU A 29 16.76 8.58 -2.64
C LEU A 29 15.42 7.84 -2.60
N PHE A 30 15.44 6.53 -2.33
CA PHE A 30 14.24 5.69 -2.29
C PHE A 30 13.57 5.58 -0.92
N TYR A 31 14.33 5.68 0.18
CA TYR A 31 13.78 5.48 1.53
C TYR A 31 13.60 6.77 2.34
N GLY A 32 14.11 7.91 1.86
CA GLY A 32 14.10 9.15 2.63
C GLY A 32 14.87 9.04 3.95
N ASP A 33 15.07 10.16 4.63
CA ASP A 33 15.82 10.24 5.90
C ASP A 33 15.05 9.67 7.12
N ASN A 34 13.90 9.05 6.88
CA ASN A 34 13.04 8.52 7.94
C ASN A 34 13.37 7.04 8.17
N GLY A 35 13.97 6.77 9.34
CA GLY A 35 14.54 5.49 9.74
C GLY A 35 13.62 4.26 9.66
N GLU A 36 14.26 3.10 9.84
CA GLU A 36 13.84 1.70 10.02
C GLU A 36 12.41 1.20 9.65
N SER A 37 11.34 1.97 9.81
CA SER A 37 9.98 1.57 9.43
C SER A 37 9.61 1.91 7.98
N SER A 38 10.26 2.90 7.36
CA SER A 38 9.80 3.49 6.08
C SER A 38 10.13 2.69 4.80
N GLY A 39 10.70 1.48 4.92
CA GLY A 39 11.19 0.70 3.78
C GLY A 39 10.51 -0.64 3.50
N LYS A 40 9.47 -1.02 4.27
CA LYS A 40 8.77 -2.29 4.08
C LYS A 40 7.68 -2.15 3.03
N THR A 41 8.06 -2.28 1.77
CA THR A 41 7.13 -2.24 0.64
C THR A 41 6.61 -3.65 0.33
N LEU A 42 5.46 -4.03 0.87
CA LEU A 42 4.76 -5.23 0.41
C LEU A 42 3.86 -4.89 -0.77
N THR A 43 4.12 -5.53 -1.90
CA THR A 43 3.28 -5.47 -3.10
C THR A 43 2.58 -6.80 -3.35
N ARG A 44 1.59 -6.83 -4.25
CA ARG A 44 0.85 -8.06 -4.58
C ARG A 44 1.75 -9.13 -5.19
N VAL A 45 2.73 -8.72 -6.01
CA VAL A 45 3.70 -9.64 -6.60
C VAL A 45 4.58 -10.29 -5.53
N LEU A 46 5.08 -9.50 -4.58
CA LEU A 46 5.88 -10.02 -3.47
C LEU A 46 5.03 -10.87 -2.51
N GLU A 47 3.80 -10.46 -2.22
CA GLU A 47 2.83 -11.22 -1.42
C GLU A 47 2.59 -12.62 -2.01
N TRP A 48 2.35 -12.70 -3.32
CA TRP A 48 2.14 -13.97 -4.01
C TRP A 48 3.38 -14.87 -3.91
N ASN A 49 4.57 -14.31 -4.13
CA ASN A 49 5.83 -15.05 -4.03
C ASN A 49 6.09 -15.55 -2.60
N LEU A 50 5.80 -14.74 -1.58
CA LEU A 50 5.92 -15.14 -0.18
C LEU A 50 4.95 -16.26 0.15
N ARG A 51 3.68 -16.15 -0.27
CA ARG A 51 2.68 -17.20 -0.07
C ARG A 51 3.13 -18.50 -0.72
N PHE A 52 3.62 -18.46 -1.95
CA PHE A 52 4.13 -19.63 -2.66
C PHE A 52 5.38 -20.23 -1.99
N CYS A 53 6.37 -19.40 -1.66
CA CYS A 53 7.62 -19.87 -1.07
C CYS A 53 7.42 -20.46 0.33
N LEU A 54 6.56 -19.84 1.14
CA LEU A 54 6.37 -20.19 2.55
C LEU A 54 5.24 -21.21 2.75
N MET A 55 4.03 -20.90 2.28
CA MET A 55 2.86 -21.71 2.59
C MET A 55 2.87 -23.04 1.85
N GLU A 56 3.26 -23.08 0.57
CA GLU A 56 3.40 -24.35 -0.15
C GLU A 56 4.59 -25.19 0.32
N TYR A 57 5.54 -24.57 1.02
CA TYR A 57 6.64 -25.29 1.64
C TYR A 57 6.23 -25.91 2.98
N LEU A 58 5.49 -25.17 3.81
CA LEU A 58 5.01 -25.62 5.12
C LEU A 58 3.87 -26.65 5.00
N PHE A 59 2.95 -26.45 4.06
CA PHE A 59 1.76 -27.27 3.91
C PHE A 59 1.92 -28.34 2.81
N ASP A 60 1.26 -29.48 3.03
CA ASP A 60 1.05 -30.51 2.02
C ASP A 60 -0.15 -30.14 1.11
N GLN A 61 -0.29 -30.87 -0.01
CA GLN A 61 -1.44 -30.76 -0.92
C GLN A 61 -2.80 -30.93 -0.21
N ARG A 62 -2.82 -31.61 0.95
CA ARG A 62 -4.02 -31.80 1.78
C ARG A 62 -4.26 -30.66 2.79
N GLY A 63 -3.50 -29.57 2.75
CA GLY A 63 -3.64 -28.44 3.68
C GLY A 63 -3.24 -28.75 5.12
N ARG A 64 -2.35 -29.75 5.32
CA ARG A 64 -1.79 -30.12 6.63
C ARG A 64 -0.34 -29.68 6.72
N VAL A 65 0.10 -29.26 7.91
CA VAL A 65 1.52 -28.93 8.13
C VAL A 65 2.37 -30.19 8.04
N ARG A 66 3.48 -30.10 7.31
CA ARG A 66 4.45 -31.18 7.16
C ARG A 66 5.11 -31.49 8.51
N LYS A 67 5.02 -32.74 8.97
CA LYS A 67 5.65 -33.19 10.23
C LYS A 67 7.18 -33.05 10.25
N VAL A 68 7.80 -32.85 9.08
CA VAL A 68 9.24 -32.62 8.93
C VAL A 68 9.68 -31.34 9.66
N PHE A 69 8.83 -30.31 9.70
CA PHE A 69 9.11 -29.03 10.37
C PHE A 69 9.05 -29.12 11.90
N LEU A 70 8.50 -30.20 12.45
CA LEU A 70 8.39 -30.42 13.90
C LEU A 70 9.60 -31.18 14.47
N LYS A 71 10.53 -31.61 13.61
CA LYS A 71 11.71 -32.37 14.02
C LYS A 71 12.96 -31.50 13.86
N ASN A 72 13.60 -31.17 14.97
CA ASN A 72 14.86 -30.41 15.00
C ASN A 72 15.98 -31.03 14.15
N LYS A 73 16.00 -32.36 13.97
CA LYS A 73 17.00 -33.06 13.15
C LYS A 73 17.09 -32.55 11.71
N ASN A 74 15.98 -32.06 11.15
CA ASN A 74 15.92 -31.65 9.74
C ASN A 74 16.11 -30.14 9.54
N ARG A 75 16.37 -29.38 10.61
CA ARG A 75 16.42 -27.92 10.58
C ARG A 75 17.34 -27.37 9.50
N ALA A 76 18.58 -27.84 9.42
CA ALA A 76 19.56 -27.36 8.44
C ALA A 76 19.10 -27.60 6.99
N VAL A 77 18.52 -28.78 6.71
CA VAL A 77 18.01 -29.13 5.38
C VAL A 77 16.79 -28.28 5.01
N LEU A 78 15.91 -27.98 5.98
CA LEU A 78 14.74 -27.13 5.77
C LEU A 78 15.13 -25.67 5.48
N ILE A 79 16.13 -25.15 6.19
CA ILE A 79 16.67 -23.80 5.96
C ILE A 79 17.23 -23.70 4.55
N GLU A 80 18.08 -24.64 4.15
CA GLU A 80 18.69 -24.66 2.83
C GLU A 80 17.63 -24.85 1.73
N GLY A 81 16.64 -25.71 1.97
CA GLY A 81 15.50 -25.89 1.06
C GLY A 81 14.68 -24.61 0.86
N LEU A 82 14.43 -23.85 1.92
CA LEU A 82 13.72 -22.58 1.85
C LEU A 82 14.54 -21.51 1.11
N ARG A 83 15.85 -21.41 1.38
CA ARG A 83 16.76 -20.50 0.66
C ARG A 83 16.76 -20.76 -0.84
N ARG A 84 16.88 -22.03 -1.23
CA ARG A 84 16.83 -22.42 -2.66
C ARG A 84 15.50 -22.08 -3.30
N ARG A 85 14.37 -22.23 -2.60
CA ARG A 85 13.05 -21.81 -3.10
C ARG A 85 12.98 -20.31 -3.35
N PHE A 86 13.48 -19.49 -2.43
CA PHE A 86 13.52 -18.04 -2.62
C PHE A 86 14.38 -17.65 -3.82
N ILE A 87 15.59 -18.20 -3.94
CA ILE A 87 16.50 -17.91 -5.07
C ILE A 87 15.88 -18.37 -6.39
N PHE A 88 15.31 -19.59 -6.43
CA PHE A 88 14.65 -20.12 -7.62
C PHE A 88 13.49 -19.23 -8.07
N MET A 89 12.62 -18.82 -7.16
CA MET A 89 11.54 -17.90 -7.48
C MET A 89 12.06 -16.52 -7.87
N GLY A 90 13.14 -16.04 -7.27
CA GLY A 90 13.81 -14.80 -7.67
C GLY A 90 14.23 -14.84 -9.14
N ILE A 91 14.92 -15.91 -9.56
CA ILE A 91 15.33 -16.12 -10.96
C ILE A 91 14.11 -16.22 -11.88
N LEU A 92 13.10 -16.98 -11.49
CA LEU A 92 11.87 -17.14 -12.27
C LEU A 92 11.18 -15.78 -12.51
N ASN A 93 11.02 -14.98 -11.44
CA ASN A 93 10.44 -13.64 -11.56
C ASN A 93 11.31 -12.71 -12.41
N ALA A 94 12.65 -12.81 -12.33
CA ALA A 94 13.54 -11.99 -13.15
C ALA A 94 13.36 -12.28 -14.65
N ILE A 95 13.21 -13.56 -15.02
CA ILE A 95 12.99 -13.98 -16.41
C ILE A 95 11.62 -13.48 -16.91
N PHE A 96 10.58 -13.57 -16.09
CA PHE A 96 9.22 -13.17 -16.48
C PHE A 96 8.93 -11.67 -16.29
N ALA A 97 9.78 -10.93 -15.56
CA ALA A 97 9.60 -9.52 -15.26
C ALA A 97 9.21 -8.66 -16.49
N PRO A 98 9.92 -8.71 -17.64
CA PRO A 98 9.55 -7.89 -18.80
C PRO A 98 8.13 -8.17 -19.32
N PHE A 99 7.71 -9.44 -19.29
CA PHE A 99 6.36 -9.84 -19.72
C PHE A 99 5.30 -9.41 -18.72
N ILE A 100 5.57 -9.55 -17.42
CA ILE A 100 4.65 -9.15 -16.35
C ILE A 100 4.44 -7.63 -16.35
N VAL A 101 5.50 -6.83 -16.54
CA VAL A 101 5.39 -5.36 -16.64
C VAL A 101 4.51 -4.97 -17.82
N LEU A 102 4.77 -5.53 -19.01
CA LEU A 102 3.98 -5.23 -20.20
C LEU A 102 2.50 -5.60 -20.00
N TYR A 103 2.24 -6.80 -19.48
CA TYR A 103 0.88 -7.24 -19.15
C TYR A 103 0.20 -6.31 -18.15
N MET A 104 0.89 -5.92 -17.08
CA MET A 104 0.33 -5.06 -16.03
C MET A 104 -0.02 -3.67 -16.57
N ILE A 105 0.84 -3.07 -17.39
CA ILE A 105 0.58 -1.77 -18.03
C ILE A 105 -0.65 -1.87 -18.94
N MET A 106 -0.70 -2.89 -19.79
CA MET A 106 -1.81 -3.12 -20.72
C MET A 106 -3.12 -3.37 -19.97
N TYR A 107 -3.12 -4.25 -18.96
CA TYR A 107 -4.28 -4.54 -18.13
C TYR A 107 -4.79 -3.28 -17.43
N SER A 108 -3.87 -2.48 -16.88
CA SER A 108 -4.23 -1.26 -16.15
C SER A 108 -4.78 -0.20 -17.08
N PHE A 109 -4.22 -0.06 -18.27
CA PHE A 109 -4.77 0.80 -19.31
C PHE A 109 -6.21 0.39 -19.62
N PHE A 110 -6.46 -0.88 -19.98
CA PHE A 110 -7.82 -1.30 -20.33
C PHE A 110 -8.81 -1.27 -19.17
N ARG A 111 -8.38 -1.60 -17.95
CA ARG A 111 -9.27 -1.65 -16.77
C ARG A 111 -9.65 -0.26 -16.28
N TYR A 112 -8.68 0.65 -16.21
CA TYR A 112 -8.88 1.95 -15.56
C TYR A 112 -9.16 3.09 -16.54
N PHE A 113 -8.92 2.93 -17.85
CA PHE A 113 -9.22 3.98 -18.83
C PHE A 113 -10.70 4.41 -18.78
N GLU A 114 -11.63 3.47 -18.66
CA GLU A 114 -13.06 3.77 -18.55
C GLU A 114 -13.42 4.44 -17.22
N GLU A 115 -12.82 3.98 -16.11
CA GLU A 115 -13.05 4.54 -14.76
C GLU A 115 -12.53 5.98 -14.66
N TYR A 116 -11.38 6.25 -15.26
CA TYR A 116 -10.76 7.58 -15.29
C TYR A 116 -11.48 8.56 -16.20
N HIS A 117 -12.04 8.10 -17.31
CA HIS A 117 -12.86 8.93 -18.17
C HIS A 117 -14.16 9.35 -17.48
N LYS A 118 -14.77 8.46 -16.68
CA LYS A 118 -16.02 8.74 -15.97
C LYS A 118 -15.82 9.61 -14.73
N ASN A 119 -14.79 9.34 -13.93
CA ASN A 119 -14.55 10.03 -12.65
C ASN A 119 -13.06 10.38 -12.50
N PRO A 120 -12.59 11.53 -13.02
CA PRO A 120 -11.18 11.94 -12.91
C PRO A 120 -10.73 12.10 -11.44
N SER A 121 -11.64 12.48 -10.54
CA SER A 121 -11.36 12.60 -9.09
C SER A 121 -11.03 11.26 -8.42
N SER A 122 -11.38 10.12 -9.05
CA SER A 122 -11.09 8.78 -8.51
C SER A 122 -9.59 8.42 -8.53
N ILE A 123 -8.81 9.07 -9.42
CA ILE A 123 -7.35 8.88 -9.59
C ILE A 123 -6.60 9.33 -8.34
N GLY A 124 -7.01 10.47 -7.77
CA GLY A 124 -6.45 11.02 -6.54
C GLY A 124 -6.93 10.31 -5.27
N GLY A 125 -7.81 9.31 -5.40
CA GLY A 125 -8.30 8.52 -4.28
C GLY A 125 -7.17 7.78 -3.57
N ARG A 126 -7.35 7.52 -2.28
CA ARG A 126 -6.43 6.74 -1.46
C ARG A 126 -6.90 5.31 -1.29
N ARG A 127 -6.03 4.43 -0.80
CA ARG A 127 -6.33 3.04 -0.44
C ARG A 127 -5.31 2.54 0.56
N TYR A 128 -5.71 1.59 1.40
CA TYR A 128 -4.77 0.86 2.25
C TYR A 128 -3.79 0.02 1.43
N THR A 129 -2.50 0.14 1.72
CA THR A 129 -1.44 -0.63 1.09
C THR A 129 -1.58 -2.13 1.39
N PRO A 130 -1.06 -3.04 0.53
CA PRO A 130 -1.09 -4.47 0.83
C PRO A 130 -0.42 -4.81 2.16
N TYR A 131 0.64 -4.09 2.54
CA TYR A 131 1.29 -4.24 3.85
C TYR A 131 0.34 -3.92 5.00
N ALA A 132 -0.34 -2.77 4.95
CA ALA A 132 -1.31 -2.36 5.94
C ALA A 132 -2.44 -3.40 6.07
N GLN A 133 -2.91 -3.95 4.95
CA GLN A 133 -3.95 -4.97 4.95
C GLN A 133 -3.55 -6.24 5.71
N TRP A 134 -2.27 -6.61 5.72
CA TRP A 134 -1.80 -7.77 6.50
C TRP A 134 -1.60 -7.44 7.98
N LYS A 135 -1.15 -6.21 8.30
CA LYS A 135 -1.01 -5.75 9.69
C LYS A 135 -2.37 -5.56 10.39
N PHE A 136 -3.41 -5.15 9.66
CA PHE A 136 -4.75 -4.92 10.23
C PHE A 136 -5.59 -6.19 10.33
N ARG A 137 -5.13 -7.33 9.79
CA ARG A 137 -5.88 -8.59 9.83
C ARG A 137 -5.74 -9.25 11.19
N GLU A 138 -6.86 -9.76 11.69
CA GLU A 138 -6.90 -10.52 12.92
C GLU A 138 -6.81 -12.03 12.66
N PHE A 139 -6.36 -12.77 13.67
CA PHE A 139 -6.33 -14.23 13.60
C PHE A 139 -7.74 -14.80 13.47
N ASN A 140 -7.91 -15.81 12.60
CA ASN A 140 -9.19 -16.44 12.28
C ASN A 140 -10.25 -15.51 11.64
N GLU A 141 -9.87 -14.32 11.19
CA GLU A 141 -10.79 -13.38 10.55
C GLU A 141 -11.05 -13.73 9.08
N LEU A 142 -12.30 -13.95 8.71
CA LEU A 142 -12.69 -14.23 7.32
C LEU A 142 -12.46 -13.01 6.42
N SER A 143 -12.06 -13.26 5.17
CA SER A 143 -11.67 -12.21 4.20
C SER A 143 -12.76 -11.15 3.97
N HIS A 144 -14.04 -11.55 3.95
CA HIS A 144 -15.15 -10.63 3.72
C HIS A 144 -15.46 -9.78 4.96
N LEU A 145 -15.27 -10.29 6.17
CA LEU A 145 -15.41 -9.53 7.42
C LEU A 145 -14.34 -8.44 7.50
N PHE A 146 -13.09 -8.84 7.23
CA PHE A 146 -11.97 -7.91 7.14
C PHE A 146 -12.23 -6.80 6.10
N THR A 147 -12.66 -7.20 4.90
CA THR A 147 -12.96 -6.23 3.82
C THR A 147 -14.07 -5.27 4.21
N ARG A 148 -15.13 -5.76 4.86
CA ARG A 148 -16.22 -4.93 5.36
C ARG A 148 -15.69 -3.90 6.37
N ARG A 149 -14.97 -4.35 7.40
CA ARG A 149 -14.39 -3.49 8.42
C ARG A 149 -13.47 -2.41 7.81
N LEU A 150 -12.62 -2.81 6.86
CA LEU A 150 -11.72 -1.89 6.19
C LEU A 150 -12.47 -0.86 5.32
N ASN A 151 -13.56 -1.26 4.67
CA ASN A 151 -14.40 -0.35 3.90
C ASN A 151 -15.14 0.67 4.80
N GLU A 152 -15.61 0.27 5.97
CA GLU A 152 -16.23 1.19 6.95
C GLU A 152 -15.23 2.24 7.46
N SER A 153 -13.94 1.86 7.60
CA SER A 153 -12.89 2.79 8.02
C SER A 153 -12.47 3.80 6.94
N TYR A 154 -12.77 3.52 5.67
CA TYR A 154 -12.29 4.29 4.52
C TYR A 154 -12.70 5.77 4.52
N PRO A 155 -13.99 6.14 4.74
CA PRO A 155 -14.38 7.55 4.79
C PRO A 155 -13.66 8.31 5.91
N LEU A 156 -13.58 7.70 7.10
CA LEU A 156 -12.92 8.28 8.28
C LEU A 156 -11.42 8.51 8.04
N ALA A 157 -10.73 7.52 7.47
CA ALA A 157 -9.32 7.61 7.11
C ALA A 157 -9.05 8.70 6.06
N SER A 158 -9.97 8.86 5.10
CA SER A 158 -9.88 9.91 4.08
C SER A 158 -10.06 11.29 4.68
N MET A 159 -11.01 11.46 5.61
CA MET A 159 -11.22 12.72 6.34
C MET A 159 -10.00 13.07 7.22
N TYR A 160 -9.47 12.11 8.00
CA TYR A 160 -8.30 12.32 8.84
C TYR A 160 -7.09 12.82 8.04
N ILE A 161 -6.80 12.17 6.90
CA ILE A 161 -5.72 12.61 6.03
C ILE A 161 -5.98 14.00 5.44
N GLY A 162 -7.24 14.28 5.08
CA GLY A 162 -7.64 15.56 4.50
C GLY A 162 -7.45 16.75 5.45
N GLN A 163 -7.46 16.52 6.77
CA GLN A 163 -7.26 17.55 7.78
C GLN A 163 -5.82 18.09 7.86
N PHE A 164 -4.83 17.44 7.24
CA PHE A 164 -3.43 17.91 7.21
C PHE A 164 -3.00 18.34 5.80
N PRO A 165 -3.59 19.39 5.23
CA PRO A 165 -3.15 19.90 3.95
C PRO A 165 -1.77 20.55 4.05
N ASN A 166 -0.97 20.39 2.99
CA ASN A 166 0.29 21.14 2.88
C ASN A 166 -0.03 22.58 2.47
N GLU A 167 -0.06 23.52 3.43
CA GLU A 167 -0.37 24.93 3.19
C GLU A 167 0.45 25.54 2.02
N LYS A 168 1.75 25.21 1.95
CA LYS A 168 2.63 25.66 0.85
C LYS A 168 2.12 25.20 -0.53
N MET A 169 1.68 23.95 -0.63
CA MET A 169 1.10 23.42 -1.87
C MET A 169 -0.23 24.12 -2.16
N THR A 170 -1.09 24.30 -1.15
CA THR A 170 -2.38 25.01 -1.32
C THR A 170 -2.18 26.43 -1.85
N ILE A 171 -1.18 27.16 -1.36
CA ILE A 171 -0.85 28.51 -1.86
C ILE A 171 -0.46 28.47 -3.33
N ILE A 172 0.43 27.55 -3.73
CA ILE A 172 0.86 27.38 -5.13
C ILE A 172 -0.34 27.04 -6.02
N MET A 173 -1.20 26.14 -5.58
CA MET A 173 -2.39 25.72 -6.33
C MET A 173 -3.40 26.86 -6.48
N ARG A 174 -3.64 27.65 -5.42
CA ARG A 174 -4.48 28.86 -5.48
C ARG A 174 -3.89 29.91 -6.44
N PHE A 175 -2.58 30.11 -6.43
CA PHE A 175 -1.90 31.03 -7.35
C PHE A 175 -2.00 30.57 -8.81
N ALA A 176 -1.72 29.30 -9.09
CA ALA A 176 -1.87 28.73 -10.43
C ALA A 176 -3.33 28.80 -10.92
N ALA A 177 -4.29 28.56 -10.03
CA ALA A 177 -5.72 28.65 -10.35
C ALA A 177 -6.13 30.08 -10.67
N PHE A 178 -5.58 31.07 -9.95
CA PHE A 178 -5.78 32.47 -10.24
C PHE A 178 -5.23 32.86 -11.63
N ILE A 179 -4.03 32.41 -11.98
CA ILE A 179 -3.44 32.67 -13.31
C ILE A 179 -4.29 32.04 -14.42
N ALA A 180 -4.59 30.75 -14.32
CA ALA A 180 -5.39 30.04 -15.32
C ALA A 180 -6.80 30.64 -15.45
N GLY A 181 -7.43 30.99 -14.32
CA GLY A 181 -8.72 31.63 -14.28
C GLY A 181 -8.72 33.04 -14.89
N SER A 182 -7.65 33.82 -14.70
CA SER A 182 -7.53 35.15 -15.29
C SER A 182 -7.46 35.10 -16.81
N PHE A 183 -6.63 34.21 -17.38
CA PHE A 183 -6.56 34.01 -18.83
C PHE A 183 -7.88 33.48 -19.39
N ALA A 184 -8.50 32.49 -18.73
CA ALA A 184 -9.81 31.99 -19.12
C ALA A 184 -10.88 33.10 -19.10
N ALA A 185 -10.91 33.94 -18.06
CA ALA A 185 -11.88 35.03 -17.94
C ALA A 185 -11.74 36.07 -19.05
N VAL A 186 -10.50 36.46 -19.41
CA VAL A 186 -10.25 37.38 -20.53
C VAL A 186 -10.73 36.79 -21.85
N LEU A 187 -10.45 35.51 -22.11
CA LEU A 187 -10.89 34.83 -23.33
C LEU A 187 -12.42 34.65 -23.37
N VAL A 188 -13.06 34.36 -22.23
CA VAL A 188 -14.53 34.31 -22.13
C VAL A 188 -15.11 35.68 -22.43
N LEU A 189 -14.57 36.75 -21.85
CA LEU A 189 -15.07 38.11 -22.09
C LEU A 189 -14.93 38.52 -23.56
N ALA A 190 -13.79 38.23 -24.18
CA ALA A 190 -13.58 38.47 -25.61
C ALA A 190 -14.60 37.70 -26.47
N SER A 191 -14.86 36.43 -26.12
CA SER A 191 -15.87 35.58 -26.77
C SER A 191 -17.31 36.14 -26.66
N VAL A 192 -17.63 36.83 -25.57
CA VAL A 192 -18.95 37.44 -25.35
C VAL A 192 -19.11 38.74 -26.16
N ILE A 193 -18.02 39.51 -26.33
CA ILE A 193 -18.02 40.76 -27.09
C ILE A 193 -18.15 40.50 -28.58
N ASP A 194 -17.44 39.50 -29.09
CA ASP A 194 -17.48 39.12 -30.50
C ASP A 194 -17.41 37.58 -30.63
N PRO A 195 -18.56 36.93 -30.90
CA PRO A 195 -18.63 35.48 -31.05
C PRO A 195 -17.79 34.90 -32.19
N ASP A 196 -17.48 35.69 -33.22
CA ASP A 196 -16.72 35.20 -34.39
C ASP A 196 -15.25 34.92 -34.05
N LEU A 197 -14.71 35.56 -33.00
CA LEU A 197 -13.38 35.26 -32.46
C LEU A 197 -13.26 33.82 -31.93
N VAL A 198 -14.34 33.22 -31.46
CA VAL A 198 -14.27 31.88 -30.82
C VAL A 198 -13.87 30.80 -31.82
N LEU A 199 -14.40 30.90 -33.05
CA LEU A 199 -14.32 29.86 -34.06
C LEU A 199 -13.24 30.15 -35.12
N HIS A 200 -13.02 31.42 -35.46
CA HIS A 200 -12.17 31.79 -36.60
C HIS A 200 -10.84 32.43 -36.20
N PHE A 201 -10.73 32.99 -34.99
CA PHE A 201 -9.50 33.63 -34.55
C PHE A 201 -8.51 32.60 -34.01
N GLU A 202 -7.39 32.45 -34.72
CA GLU A 202 -6.26 31.63 -34.30
C GLU A 202 -5.25 32.49 -33.53
N ILE A 203 -5.09 32.23 -32.23
CA ILE A 203 -4.06 32.89 -31.39
C ILE A 203 -2.67 32.36 -31.76
N THR A 204 -2.59 31.06 -32.05
CA THR A 204 -1.39 30.36 -32.54
C THR A 204 -1.80 29.50 -33.74
N PRO A 205 -0.86 29.14 -34.63
CA PRO A 205 -1.19 28.34 -35.80
C PRO A 205 -1.97 27.08 -35.42
N HIS A 206 -3.16 26.92 -36.00
CA HIS A 206 -4.08 25.80 -35.74
C HIS A 206 -4.65 25.71 -34.31
N ARG A 207 -4.61 26.78 -33.53
CA ARG A 207 -5.15 26.83 -32.16
C ARG A 207 -6.09 28.02 -31.99
N THR A 208 -7.38 27.71 -31.93
CA THR A 208 -8.46 28.68 -31.73
C THR A 208 -8.58 29.11 -30.27
N VAL A 209 -9.35 30.18 -30.02
CA VAL A 209 -9.75 30.61 -28.68
C VAL A 209 -10.41 29.48 -27.89
N LEU A 210 -11.24 28.65 -28.55
CA LEU A 210 -11.87 27.49 -27.94
C LEU A 210 -10.86 26.48 -27.37
N PHE A 211 -9.76 26.22 -28.09
CA PHE A 211 -8.71 25.33 -27.62
C PHE A 211 -8.10 25.84 -26.30
N TYR A 212 -7.76 27.14 -26.25
CA TYR A 212 -7.20 27.76 -25.06
C TYR A 212 -8.19 27.82 -23.89
N LEU A 213 -9.48 28.06 -24.17
CA LEU A 213 -10.54 27.97 -23.15
C LEU A 213 -10.64 26.54 -22.58
N GLY A 214 -10.56 25.51 -23.42
CA GLY A 214 -10.54 24.12 -22.97
C GLY A 214 -9.32 23.80 -22.11
N VAL A 215 -8.13 24.27 -22.51
CA VAL A 215 -6.89 24.06 -21.75
C VAL A 215 -6.93 24.80 -20.41
N PHE A 216 -7.20 26.11 -20.38
CA PHE A 216 -7.25 26.86 -19.12
C PHE A 216 -8.41 26.42 -18.23
N GLY A 217 -9.56 26.07 -18.81
CA GLY A 217 -10.72 25.55 -18.08
C GLY A 217 -10.44 24.20 -17.42
N SER A 218 -9.80 23.27 -18.13
CA SER A 218 -9.40 21.97 -17.57
C SER A 218 -8.35 22.11 -16.47
N ILE A 219 -7.33 22.96 -16.68
CA ILE A 219 -6.34 23.29 -15.64
C ILE A 219 -7.03 23.88 -14.41
N LEU A 220 -7.92 24.87 -14.59
CA LEU A 220 -8.64 25.51 -13.49
C LEU A 220 -9.49 24.50 -12.70
N ALA A 221 -10.22 23.62 -13.40
CA ALA A 221 -11.02 22.58 -12.77
C ALA A 221 -10.16 21.60 -11.97
N ALA A 222 -9.03 21.16 -12.53
CA ALA A 222 -8.09 20.26 -11.84
C ALA A 222 -7.47 20.92 -10.61
N LEU A 223 -7.03 22.17 -10.72
CA LEU A 223 -6.43 22.91 -9.60
C LEU A 223 -7.45 23.13 -8.47
N ARG A 224 -8.71 23.47 -8.81
CA ARG A 224 -9.78 23.61 -7.81
C ARG A 224 -10.12 22.30 -7.10
N ALA A 225 -10.11 21.18 -7.82
CA ALA A 225 -10.35 19.86 -7.22
C ALA A 225 -9.27 19.45 -6.20
N MET A 226 -8.09 20.06 -6.26
CA MET A 226 -6.97 19.81 -5.34
C MET A 226 -6.90 20.79 -4.16
N ILE A 227 -7.69 21.88 -4.18
CA ILE A 227 -7.73 22.86 -3.08
C ILE A 227 -8.67 22.29 -1.99
N PRO A 228 -8.18 22.12 -0.75
CA PRO A 228 -9.02 21.66 0.37
C PRO A 228 -10.16 22.64 0.67
N GLU A 229 -11.30 22.11 1.11
CA GLU A 229 -12.44 22.93 1.55
C GLU A 229 -12.14 23.59 2.90
N ASP A 230 -12.41 24.90 3.00
CA ASP A 230 -12.10 25.71 4.19
C ASP A 230 -13.06 25.41 5.39
N ASN A 231 -14.15 24.65 5.19
CA ASN A 231 -15.24 24.47 6.18
C ASN A 231 -15.20 23.13 6.95
N SER A 232 -14.06 22.46 7.05
CA SER A 232 -13.97 21.19 7.78
C SER A 232 -13.72 21.40 9.28
N VAL A 233 -14.45 20.66 10.13
CA VAL A 233 -14.19 20.63 11.58
C VAL A 233 -12.86 19.93 11.81
N PHE A 234 -11.92 20.63 12.45
CA PHE A 234 -10.60 20.12 12.76
C PHE A 234 -10.62 19.34 14.08
N ASP A 235 -10.74 18.03 13.99
CA ASP A 235 -10.58 17.10 15.11
C ASP A 235 -9.88 15.81 14.63
N PRO A 236 -8.54 15.83 14.50
CA PRO A 236 -7.77 14.68 14.02
C PRO A 236 -7.70 13.55 15.03
N GLU A 237 -7.82 13.85 16.33
CA GLU A 237 -7.75 12.84 17.39
C GLU A 237 -9.00 11.96 17.41
N LEU A 238 -10.18 12.57 17.30
CA LEU A 238 -11.44 11.82 17.18
C LEU A 238 -11.43 10.92 15.94
N LEU A 239 -11.13 11.48 14.75
CA LEU A 239 -11.14 10.72 13.50
C LEU A 239 -10.13 9.56 13.53
N MET A 240 -8.92 9.78 14.03
CA MET A 240 -7.94 8.71 14.16
C MET A 240 -8.39 7.65 15.15
N THR A 241 -9.02 8.03 16.26
CA THR A 241 -9.56 7.08 17.24
C THR A 241 -10.64 6.18 16.61
N GLU A 242 -11.54 6.74 15.81
CA GLU A 242 -12.54 5.95 15.08
C GLU A 242 -11.89 5.05 14.01
N VAL A 243 -10.88 5.55 13.28
CA VAL A 243 -10.11 4.72 12.33
C VAL A 243 -9.42 3.56 13.06
N ILE A 244 -8.86 3.78 14.24
CA ILE A 244 -8.27 2.74 15.08
C ILE A 244 -9.33 1.73 15.53
N GLN A 245 -10.54 2.19 15.86
CA GLN A 245 -11.65 1.31 16.23
C GLN A 245 -12.02 0.33 15.10
N TYR A 246 -11.89 0.72 13.83
CA TYR A 246 -12.10 -0.22 12.72
C TYR A 246 -10.82 -0.97 12.31
N THR A 247 -9.65 -0.35 12.34
CA THR A 247 -8.41 -1.02 11.88
C THR A 247 -7.81 -1.94 12.94
N HIS A 248 -8.18 -1.75 14.20
CA HIS A 248 -7.63 -2.41 15.39
C HIS A 248 -6.09 -2.34 15.46
N TYR A 249 -5.51 -1.32 14.85
CA TYR A 249 -4.06 -1.13 14.76
C TYR A 249 -3.67 0.22 15.35
N MET A 250 -2.98 0.17 16.49
CA MET A 250 -2.45 1.34 17.18
C MET A 250 -1.05 1.02 17.71
N PRO A 251 0.02 1.43 16.99
CA PRO A 251 1.38 1.38 17.51
C PRO A 251 1.49 2.12 18.84
N ASP A 252 2.37 1.65 19.72
CA ASP A 252 2.57 2.28 21.03
C ASP A 252 3.08 3.72 20.89
N GLU A 253 3.80 4.06 19.82
CA GLU A 253 4.27 5.43 19.57
C GLU A 253 3.16 6.42 19.26
N TRP A 254 1.97 5.96 18.85
CA TRP A 254 0.86 6.84 18.49
C TRP A 254 0.05 7.30 19.71
N LYS A 255 0.18 6.59 20.84
CA LYS A 255 -0.58 6.87 22.06
C LYS A 255 -0.28 8.28 22.58
N GLY A 256 -1.34 9.09 22.69
CA GLY A 256 -1.25 10.48 23.15
C GLY A 256 -0.70 11.49 22.12
N GLN A 257 -0.46 11.09 20.87
CA GLN A 257 0.07 11.95 19.81
C GLN A 257 -0.73 11.86 18.50
N LEU A 258 -2.01 11.52 18.56
CA LEU A 258 -2.85 11.27 17.38
C LEU A 258 -3.05 12.51 16.49
N HIS A 259 -2.90 13.72 17.05
CA HIS A 259 -2.94 14.98 16.31
C HIS A 259 -1.60 15.35 15.64
N SER A 260 -0.53 14.59 15.88
CA SER A 260 0.82 14.93 15.42
C SER A 260 1.00 14.68 13.93
N LYS A 261 1.75 15.58 13.27
CA LYS A 261 2.19 15.40 11.88
C LYS A 261 2.97 14.10 11.67
N ARG A 262 3.65 13.60 12.71
CA ARG A 262 4.36 12.31 12.66
C ARG A 262 3.39 11.16 12.44
N VAL A 263 2.33 11.07 13.24
CA VAL A 263 1.29 10.03 13.09
C VAL A 263 0.60 10.16 11.74
N HIS A 264 0.32 11.38 11.29
CA HIS A 264 -0.19 11.62 9.94
C HIS A 264 0.72 11.06 8.84
N GLN A 265 2.03 11.28 8.93
CA GLN A 265 3.01 10.73 7.96
C GLN A 265 3.07 9.21 8.00
N GLU A 266 3.17 8.63 9.19
CA GLU A 266 3.23 7.17 9.38
C GLU A 266 1.94 6.50 8.88
N PHE A 267 0.76 7.01 9.25
CA PHE A 267 -0.51 6.54 8.71
C PHE A 267 -0.63 6.75 7.20
N GLY A 268 -0.06 7.84 6.67
CA GLY A 268 0.02 8.10 5.23
C GLY A 268 0.79 7.04 4.44
N THR A 269 1.73 6.32 5.08
CA THR A 269 2.40 5.16 4.46
C THR A 269 1.50 3.93 4.38
N LEU A 270 0.56 3.79 5.32
CA LEU A 270 -0.42 2.70 5.37
C LEU A 270 -1.62 2.99 4.46
N PHE A 271 -2.02 4.26 4.34
CA PHE A 271 -3.14 4.75 3.53
C PHE A 271 -2.65 5.72 2.43
N ALA A 272 -2.03 5.13 1.41
CA ALA A 272 -1.38 5.84 0.32
C ALA A 272 -2.33 6.12 -0.86
N MET A 273 -1.93 7.00 -1.78
CA MET A 273 -2.72 7.25 -2.99
C MET A 273 -2.68 6.05 -3.92
N LYS A 274 -3.80 5.78 -4.59
CA LYS A 274 -3.91 4.66 -5.55
C LYS A 274 -2.83 4.71 -6.62
N ILE A 275 -2.49 5.90 -7.12
CA ILE A 275 -1.45 6.08 -8.13
C ILE A 275 -0.05 5.72 -7.61
N PHE A 276 0.29 6.09 -6.38
CA PHE A 276 1.57 5.73 -5.77
C PHE A 276 1.67 4.23 -5.52
N ILE A 277 0.59 3.61 -5.02
CA ILE A 277 0.51 2.15 -4.87
C ILE A 277 0.70 1.46 -6.22
N PHE A 278 0.06 1.96 -7.27
CA PHE A 278 0.20 1.42 -8.62
C PHE A 278 1.63 1.52 -9.18
N LEU A 279 2.26 2.68 -9.06
CA LEU A 279 3.67 2.86 -9.44
C LEU A 279 4.59 1.93 -8.65
N GLN A 280 4.34 1.78 -7.35
CA GLN A 280 5.08 0.86 -6.50
C GLN A 280 4.89 -0.61 -6.94
N GLU A 281 3.69 -1.02 -7.34
CA GLU A 281 3.45 -2.36 -7.90
C GLU A 281 4.27 -2.59 -9.18
N ILE A 282 4.35 -1.61 -10.09
CA ILE A 282 5.18 -1.73 -11.31
C ILE A 282 6.66 -1.86 -10.95
N VAL A 283 7.18 -0.97 -10.09
CA VAL A 283 8.57 -1.02 -9.62
C VAL A 283 8.84 -2.33 -8.88
N SER A 284 7.84 -2.89 -8.21
CA SER A 284 7.97 -4.16 -7.49
C SER A 284 8.22 -5.35 -8.39
N ILE A 285 7.74 -5.36 -9.64
CA ILE A 285 8.02 -6.47 -10.56
C ILE A 285 9.52 -6.58 -10.82
N VAL A 286 10.19 -5.43 -10.94
CA VAL A 286 11.65 -5.36 -11.16
C VAL A 286 12.42 -5.60 -9.87
N THR A 287 11.94 -5.09 -8.73
CA THR A 287 12.66 -5.18 -7.45
C THR A 287 12.42 -6.48 -6.67
N THR A 288 11.30 -7.17 -6.87
CA THR A 288 10.96 -8.44 -6.19
C THR A 288 12.01 -9.54 -6.36
N PRO A 289 12.59 -9.78 -7.56
CA PRO A 289 13.69 -10.71 -7.72
C PRO A 289 14.87 -10.44 -6.78
N PHE A 290 15.23 -9.17 -6.58
CA PHE A 290 16.33 -8.78 -5.70
C PHE A 290 15.97 -9.02 -4.22
N VAL A 291 14.74 -8.72 -3.80
CA VAL A 291 14.27 -9.00 -2.44
C VAL A 291 14.28 -10.51 -2.16
N LEU A 292 13.82 -11.33 -3.10
CA LEU A 292 13.82 -12.79 -2.99
C LEU A 292 15.23 -13.38 -2.99
N TRP A 293 16.17 -12.80 -3.73
CA TRP A 293 17.52 -13.33 -3.84
C TRP A 293 18.43 -12.88 -2.68
N PHE A 294 18.32 -11.64 -2.21
CA PHE A 294 19.28 -11.09 -1.24
C PHE A 294 18.67 -10.84 0.16
N SER A 295 17.47 -10.29 0.26
CA SER A 295 16.89 -9.90 1.56
C SER A 295 16.27 -11.07 2.32
N LEU A 296 15.54 -11.96 1.64
CA LEU A 296 14.77 -13.04 2.27
C LEU A 296 15.57 -14.30 2.67
N PRO A 297 16.61 -14.76 1.92
CA PRO A 297 17.37 -15.95 2.30
C PRO A 297 18.10 -15.87 3.65
N PRO A 298 18.62 -14.71 4.10
CA PRO A 298 19.12 -14.52 5.46
C PRO A 298 18.06 -14.74 6.55
N CYS A 299 16.78 -14.43 6.29
CA CYS A 299 15.67 -14.62 7.22
C CYS A 299 15.22 -16.09 7.35
N ALA A 300 15.63 -16.98 6.43
CA ALA A 300 15.18 -18.37 6.39
C ALA A 300 15.34 -19.14 7.71
N PRO A 301 16.45 -19.06 8.47
CA PRO A 301 16.58 -19.70 9.78
C PRO A 301 15.49 -19.28 10.76
N ALA A 302 15.26 -17.98 10.92
CA ALA A 302 14.27 -17.45 11.83
C ALA A 302 12.84 -17.87 11.45
N ILE A 303 12.55 -17.96 10.15
CA ILE A 303 11.26 -18.43 9.64
C ILE A 303 11.04 -19.92 9.94
N ILE A 304 12.06 -20.76 9.75
CA ILE A 304 11.97 -22.20 10.05
C ILE A 304 11.80 -22.43 11.55
N ASP A 305 12.55 -21.71 12.38
CA ASP A 305 12.42 -21.76 13.84
C ASP A 305 11.02 -21.31 14.27
N PHE A 306 10.50 -20.24 13.66
CA PHE A 306 9.13 -19.79 13.88
C PHE A 306 8.10 -20.88 13.55
N PHE A 307 8.22 -21.57 12.42
CA PHE A 307 7.30 -22.65 12.07
C PHE A 307 7.42 -23.83 13.04
N HIS A 308 8.61 -24.14 13.53
CA HIS A 308 8.78 -25.19 14.53
C HIS A 308 8.11 -24.82 15.87
N ASP A 309 8.41 -23.63 16.39
CA ASP A 309 8.05 -23.24 17.76
C ASP A 309 6.58 -22.82 17.93
N PHE A 310 6.00 -22.23 16.87
CA PHE A 310 4.65 -21.68 16.90
C PHE A 310 3.61 -22.56 16.19
N THR A 311 3.96 -23.81 15.83
CA THR A 311 3.00 -24.81 15.36
C THR A 311 2.53 -25.69 16.52
N VAL A 312 1.22 -25.75 16.76
CA VAL A 312 0.63 -26.55 17.85
C VAL A 312 -0.37 -27.54 17.28
N TRP A 313 -0.42 -28.74 17.84
CA TRP A 313 -1.43 -29.73 17.50
C TRP A 313 -2.70 -29.50 18.32
N VAL A 314 -3.83 -29.33 17.63
CA VAL A 314 -5.14 -29.16 18.25
C VAL A 314 -6.04 -30.35 17.87
N PRO A 315 -6.68 -31.03 18.85
CA PRO A 315 -7.61 -32.12 18.58
C PRO A 315 -8.67 -31.73 17.54
N GLY A 316 -8.92 -32.59 16.56
CA GLY A 316 -9.90 -32.37 15.49
C GLY A 316 -9.47 -31.38 14.38
N ARG A 317 -8.57 -30.42 14.66
CA ARG A 317 -8.07 -29.44 13.66
C ARG A 317 -6.69 -29.80 13.10
N GLY A 318 -5.90 -30.58 13.81
CA GLY A 318 -4.52 -30.89 13.44
C GLY A 318 -3.56 -29.75 13.78
N TYR A 319 -2.50 -29.58 13.00
CA TYR A 319 -1.49 -28.55 13.25
C TYR A 319 -1.95 -27.16 12.80
N VAL A 320 -1.94 -26.21 13.73
CA VAL A 320 -2.37 -24.82 13.54
C VAL A 320 -1.34 -23.86 14.15
N CYS A 321 -1.40 -22.59 13.73
CA CYS A 321 -0.59 -21.54 14.31
C CYS A 321 -1.06 -21.25 15.75
N SER A 322 -0.13 -21.29 16.71
CA SER A 322 -0.38 -21.04 18.14
C SER A 322 -1.08 -19.72 18.43
N PHE A 323 -0.73 -18.64 17.72
CA PHE A 323 -1.36 -17.33 17.89
C PHE A 323 -2.86 -17.34 17.57
N ALA A 324 -3.29 -18.24 16.68
CA ALA A 324 -4.69 -18.36 16.31
C ALA A 324 -5.54 -19.12 17.34
N GLU A 325 -4.92 -19.78 18.32
CA GLU A 325 -5.64 -20.39 19.44
C GLU A 325 -5.84 -19.41 20.61
N PHE A 326 -5.35 -18.16 20.49
CA PHE A 326 -5.50 -17.10 21.50
C PHE A 326 -5.01 -17.51 22.90
N ASP A 327 -3.89 -18.25 22.96
CA ASP A 327 -3.25 -18.58 24.24
C ASP A 327 -2.52 -17.35 24.82
N PHE A 328 -3.29 -16.50 25.50
CA PHE A 328 -2.79 -15.27 26.13
C PHE A 328 -1.77 -15.53 27.25
N LYS A 329 -1.72 -16.74 27.82
CA LYS A 329 -0.69 -17.07 28.83
C LYS A 329 0.67 -17.21 28.18
N ARG A 330 0.72 -17.76 26.97
CA ARG A 330 1.95 -18.01 26.22
C ARG A 330 2.35 -16.83 25.33
N HIS A 331 1.38 -16.05 24.86
CA HIS A 331 1.58 -15.03 23.83
C HIS A 331 1.00 -13.66 24.18
N GLY A 332 0.37 -13.50 25.34
CA GLY A 332 -0.19 -12.23 25.78
C GLY A 332 0.91 -11.21 26.06
N ASN A 333 0.60 -9.95 25.77
CA ASN A 333 1.48 -8.84 26.11
C ASN A 333 1.33 -8.55 27.61
N VAL A 334 2.41 -8.76 28.38
CA VAL A 334 2.45 -8.55 29.84
C VAL A 334 2.11 -7.11 30.25
N LYS A 335 2.22 -6.15 29.31
CA LYS A 335 1.87 -4.75 29.55
C LYS A 335 0.38 -4.44 29.47
N VAL A 336 -0.45 -5.38 29.00
CA VAL A 336 -1.90 -5.19 28.75
C VAL A 336 -2.73 -6.19 29.58
N SER A 337 -2.10 -6.94 30.48
CA SER A 337 -2.75 -7.89 31.39
C SER A 337 -3.08 -7.28 32.73
#